data_AF-E1GUE3-F1
#
_entry.id   AF-E1GUE3-F1
#
_cell.length_a   1.000
_cell.length_b   1.000
_cell.length_c   1.000
_cell.angle_alpha   90.00
_cell.angle_beta   90.00
_cell.angle_gamma   90.00
#
_symmetry.space_group_name_H-M   'P 1'
#
loop_
_entity.id
_entity.type
_entity.pdbx_description
1 polymer ?
#
loop_
_entity_poly.entity_id
_entity_poly.type
_entity_poly.pdbx_seq_one_letter_code
_entity_poly.pdbx_strand_id
1 'polypeptide(L)' 'MSFREWGYRWKAKTPSFFKKIIKISLAISATALAIHTALVSGGAIEPYWWSIIYPYLIGVPAGAAALSKFTMEDKSDENN' A
#
# COMPACT_ATOMS: atom_id res chain seq x y z
N MET A 1 -2.95 34.04 6.04
CA MET A 1 -2.30 32.77 5.62
C MET A 1 -2.91 31.65 6.46
N SER A 2 -3.56 30.66 5.85
CA SER A 2 -4.38 29.67 6.59
C SER A 2 -3.57 28.41 6.97
N PHE A 3 -3.93 27.74 8.07
CA PHE A 3 -3.28 26.51 8.55
C PHE A 3 -3.21 25.39 7.49
N ARG A 4 -4.14 25.40 6.52
CA ARG A 4 -4.15 24.45 5.39
C ARG A 4 -2.93 24.58 4.48
N GLU A 5 -2.31 25.76 4.37
CA GLU A 5 -1.18 25.97 3.46
C GLU A 5 0.16 25.49 4.01
N TRP A 6 0.28 25.35 5.34
CA TRP A 6 1.51 24.85 5.98
C TRP A 6 1.80 23.37 5.65
N GLY A 7 0.76 22.55 5.53
CA GLY A 7 0.91 21.13 5.20
C GLY A 7 1.39 20.86 3.77
N TYR A 8 1.08 21.74 2.81
CA TYR A 8 1.50 21.59 1.42
C TYR A 8 2.99 21.83 1.21
N ARG A 9 3.63 22.65 2.07
CA ARG A 9 5.07 22.97 1.97
C ARG A 9 6.00 21.77 2.18
N TRP A 10 5.53 20.73 2.86
CA TRP A 10 6.33 19.55 3.24
C TRP A 10 6.00 18.29 2.44
N LYS A 11 5.05 18.34 1.52
CA LYS A 11 4.68 17.19 0.70
C LYS A 11 5.66 17.03 -0.47
N ALA A 12 6.44 15.95 -0.46
CA ALA A 12 7.33 15.61 -1.57
C ALA A 12 6.51 15.20 -2.82
N LYS A 13 6.91 15.69 -4.00
CA LYS A 13 6.28 15.32 -5.29
C LYS A 13 6.61 13.85 -5.58
N THR A 14 5.60 12.98 -5.60
CA THR A 14 5.83 11.55 -5.87
C THR A 14 5.70 11.25 -7.36
N PRO A 15 6.68 10.55 -7.98
CA PRO A 15 6.58 10.16 -9.39
C PRO A 15 5.43 9.17 -9.61
N SER A 16 4.69 9.33 -10.71
CA SER A 16 3.53 8.48 -11.07
C SER A 16 3.86 6.98 -11.08
N PHE A 17 5.10 6.61 -11.42
CA PHE A 17 5.61 5.23 -11.37
C PHE A 17 5.53 4.60 -9.98
N PHE A 18 5.83 5.37 -8.92
CA PHE A 18 5.79 4.89 -7.54
C PHE A 18 4.35 4.58 -7.09
N LYS A 19 3.37 5.38 -7.54
CA LYS A 19 1.94 5.08 -7.28
C LYS A 19 1.49 3.78 -7.94
N LYS A 20 1.95 3.50 -9.17
CA LYS A 20 1.64 2.24 -9.86
C LYS A 20 2.21 1.03 -9.11
N ILE A 21 3.45 1.13 -8.62
CA ILE A 21 4.06 0.07 -7.80
C ILE A 21 3.27 -0.15 -6.51
N ILE A 22 2.87 0.92 -5.81
CA ILE A 22 2.05 0.80 -4.59
C ILE A 22 0.70 0.15 -4.88
N LYS A 23 0.04 0.50 -5.99
CA LYS A 23 -1.23 -0.13 -6.37
C LYS A 23 -1.07 -1.62 -6.62
N ILE A 24 -0.02 -2.03 -7.33
CA ILE A 24 0.26 -3.45 -7.61
C ILE A 24 0.58 -4.20 -6.31
N SER A 25 1.41 -3.62 -5.45
CA SER A 25 1.78 -4.25 -4.18
C SER A 25 0.57 -4.41 -3.25
N LEU A 26 -0.34 -3.43 -3.23
CA LEU A 26 -1.58 -3.50 -2.44
C LEU A 26 -2.54 -4.58 -2.97
N ALA A 27 -2.60 -4.80 -4.29
CA ALA A 27 -3.39 -5.89 -4.88
C ALA A 27 -2.85 -7.28 -4.49
N ILE A 28 -1.52 -7.41 -4.42
CA ILE A 28 -0.85 -8.64 -3.98
C ILE A 28 -1.16 -8.90 -2.50
N SER A 29 -1.12 -7.87 -1.65
CA SER A 29 -1.51 -8.00 -0.23
C SER A 29 -2.96 -8.39 -0.04
N ALA A 30 -3.87 -7.81 -0.83
CA ALA A 30 -5.29 -8.15 -0.77
C ALA A 30 -5.53 -9.62 -1.12
N THR A 31 -4.83 -10.11 -2.15
CA THR A 31 -4.87 -11.53 -2.54
C THR A 31 -4.32 -12.44 -1.44
N ALA A 32 -3.19 -12.06 -0.82
CA ALA A 32 -2.61 -12.81 0.29
C ALA A 32 -3.56 -12.91 1.49
N LEU A 33 -4.23 -11.80 1.84
CA LEU A 33 -5.28 -11.74 2.86
C LEU A 33 -6.48 -12.65 2.52
N ALA A 34 -6.92 -12.64 1.27
CA ALA A 34 -8.02 -13.50 0.82
C ALA A 34 -7.67 -14.99 0.96
N ILE A 35 -6.44 -15.38 0.62
CA ILE A 35 -5.97 -16.76 0.77
C ILE A 35 -5.89 -17.16 2.25
N HIS A 36 -5.30 -16.32 3.09
CA HIS A 36 -5.18 -16.57 4.53
C HIS A 36 -6.56 -16.72 5.19
N THR A 37 -7.49 -15.80 4.89
CA THR A 37 -8.87 -15.88 5.42
C THR A 37 -9.64 -17.09 4.90
N ALA A 38 -9.43 -17.49 3.64
CA ALA A 38 -10.01 -18.73 3.10
C ALA A 38 -9.47 -19.99 3.79
N LEU A 39 -8.17 -20.05 4.08
CA LEU A 39 -7.54 -21.17 4.80
C LEU A 39 -8.02 -21.25 6.26
N VAL A 40 -8.03 -20.11 6.96
CA VAL A 40 -8.48 -20.02 8.35
C VAL A 40 -9.97 -20.38 8.48
N SER A 41 -10.81 -19.89 7.57
CA SER A 41 -12.25 -20.25 7.56
C SER A 41 -12.50 -21.72 7.20
N GLY A 42 -11.61 -22.33 6.40
CA GLY A 42 -11.63 -23.76 6.10
C GLY A 42 -11.01 -24.65 7.18
N GLY A 43 -10.47 -24.08 8.27
CA GLY A 43 -9.80 -24.85 9.32
C GLY A 43 -8.49 -25.52 8.87
N ALA A 44 -7.93 -25.09 7.74
CA ALA A 44 -6.70 -25.64 7.20
C ALA A 44 -5.48 -25.06 7.94
N ILE A 45 -4.53 -25.93 8.28
CA ILE A 45 -3.26 -25.51 8.91
C ILE A 45 -2.37 -24.95 7.81
N GLU A 46 -1.97 -23.70 7.97
CA GLU A 46 -1.09 -23.03 7.03
C GLU A 46 0.34 -23.56 7.13
N PRO A 47 1.06 -23.73 6.00
CA PRO A 47 2.45 -24.14 6.03
C PRO A 47 3.32 -23.07 6.71
N TYR A 48 4.27 -23.51 7.55
CA TYR A 48 5.14 -22.64 8.36
C TYR A 48 5.79 -21.48 7.57
N TRP A 49 6.22 -21.76 6.34
CA TRP A 49 6.82 -20.76 5.45
C TRP A 49 5.85 -19.62 5.08
N TRP A 50 4.56 -19.92 4.96
CA TRP A 50 3.54 -18.91 4.68
C TRP A 50 3.34 -17.96 5.86
N SER A 51 3.31 -18.50 7.08
CA SER A 51 3.20 -17.68 8.30
C SER A 51 4.36 -16.70 8.49
N ILE A 52 5.54 -17.00 7.95
CA ILE A 52 6.70 -16.10 8.01
C ILE A 52 6.59 -15.00 6.96
N ILE A 53 6.18 -15.33 5.73
CA ILE A 53 6.20 -14.40 4.59
C ILE A 53 4.98 -13.46 4.61
N TYR A 54 3.82 -13.96 5.04
CA TYR A 54 2.54 -13.24 5.10
C TYR A 54 2.61 -11.82 5.72
N PRO A 55 3.23 -11.62 6.90
CA PRO A 55 3.34 -10.28 7.49
C PRO A 55 4.15 -9.30 6.63
N TYR A 56 5.16 -9.76 5.88
CA TYR A 56 5.94 -8.91 4.98
C TYR A 56 5.16 -8.52 3.72
N LEU A 57 4.36 -9.44 3.18
CA LEU A 57 3.49 -9.21 2.03
C LEU A 57 2.42 -8.15 2.29
N ILE A 58 2.01 -7.96 3.55
CA ILE A 58 1.00 -6.96 3.93
C ILE A 58 1.68 -5.71 4.50
N GLY A 59 2.71 -5.85 5.32
CA GLY A 59 3.35 -4.75 6.02
C GLY A 59 4.12 -3.78 5.12
N VAL A 60 4.87 -4.30 4.14
CA VAL A 60 5.65 -3.47 3.21
C VAL A 60 4.75 -2.55 2.35
N PRO A 61 3.73 -3.07 1.66
CA PRO A 61 2.78 -2.24 0.92
C PRO A 61 1.90 -1.35 1.79
N ALA A 62 1.50 -1.79 2.99
CA ALA A 62 0.77 -0.94 3.93
C ALA A 62 1.62 0.27 4.38
N GLY A 63 2.90 0.05 4.68
CA GLY A 63 3.84 1.12 4.99
C GLY A 63 4.05 2.07 3.80
N ALA A 64 4.24 1.51 2.59
CA ALA A 64 4.37 2.32 1.37
C ALA A 64 3.10 3.13 1.06
N ALA A 65 1.92 2.56 1.29
CA ALA A 65 0.64 3.25 1.12
C ALA A 65 0.45 4.36 2.16
N ALA A 66 0.78 4.12 3.44
CA ALA A 66 0.74 5.13 4.48
C ALA A 66 1.69 6.30 4.17
N LEU A 67 2.92 6.00 3.74
CA LEU A 67 3.90 7.00 3.32
C LEU A 67 3.42 7.78 2.08
N SER A 68 2.73 7.13 1.14
CA SER A 68 2.18 7.80 -0.04
C SER A 68 1.07 8.82 0.28
N LYS A 69 0.38 8.71 1.41
CA LYS A 69 -0.60 9.72 1.84
C LYS A 69 0.06 11.03 2.28
N PHE A 70 1.32 10.96 2.69
CA PHE A 70 2.12 12.14 3.06
C PHE A 70 2.77 12.82 1.86
N THR A 71 2.60 12.31 0.64
CA THR A 71 3.20 12.92 -0.55
C THR A 71 2.19 13.74 -1.36
N MET A 72 2.72 14.66 -2.18
CA MET A 72 1.92 15.50 -3.07
C MET A 72 1.66 14.74 -4.36
N GLU A 73 0.39 14.68 -4.76
CA GLU A 73 0.01 14.13 -6.05
C GLU A 73 0.41 15.11 -7.15
N ASP A 74 1.15 14.62 -8.14
CA ASP A 74 1.44 15.37 -9.35
C ASP A 74 0.14 15.47 -10.18
N LYS A 75 -0.30 16.69 -10.51
CA LYS A 75 -1.52 16.96 -11.30
C LYS A 75 -1.36 16.64 -12.80
N SER A 76 -0.26 16.03 -13.19
CA SER A 76 0.03 15.67 -14.59
C SER A 76 -0.71 14.41 -15.07
N ASP A 77 -1.32 13.64 -14.18
CA ASP A 77 -2.06 12.40 -14.53
C ASP A 77 -3.56 12.64 -14.82
N GLU A 78 -4.05 13.89 -14.82
CA GLU A 78 -5.47 14.24 -15.03
C GLU A 78 -5.79 14.65 -16.50
N ASN A 79 -4.80 14.64 -17.40
CA ASN A 79 -4.92 15.06 -18.81
C ASN A 79 -4.61 13.94 -19.83
N ASN A 80 -4.89 12.67 -19.50
CA ASN A 80 -4.76 11.56 -20.46
C ASN A 80 -5.95 10.61 -20.36
#